data_AF-A0A645BNA9-F1
#
_entry.id   AF-A0A645BNA9-F1
#
_cell.length_a   1.000
_cell.length_b   1.000
_cell.length_c   1.000
_cell.angle_alpha   90.00
_cell.angle_beta   90.00
_cell.angle_gamma   90.00
#
_symmetry.space_group_name_H-M   'P 1'
#
loop_
_entity.id
_entity.type
_entity.pdbx_description
1 polymer ?
#
loop_
_entity_poly.entity_id
_entity_poly.type
_entity_poly.pdbx_seq_one_letter_code
_entity_poly.pdbx_strand_id
1 'polypeptide(L)' 'MNFLVDKDLVNQYGGFVMKSSQENGLNGFSLDPVFKEDDGDGCSTCSGCH' A
#
# COMPACT_ATOMS: atom_id res chain seq x y z
N MET A 1 5.09 -17.94 -11.40
CA MET A 1 4.37 -17.35 -10.25
C MET A 1 3.31 -16.44 -10.83
N ASN A 2 2.04 -16.68 -10.52
CA ASN A 2 0.93 -15.91 -11.09
C ASN A 2 0.27 -15.11 -9.96
N PHE A 3 0.02 -13.83 -10.21
CA PHE A 3 -0.73 -12.97 -9.31
C PHE A 3 -2.13 -12.76 -9.89
N LEU A 4 -3.13 -12.78 -9.02
CA LEU A 4 -4.50 -12.45 -9.35
C LEU A 4 -4.80 -11.08 -8.73
N VAL A 5 -5.27 -10.16 -9.55
CA VAL A 5 -5.63 -8.81 -9.12
C VAL A 5 -6.90 -8.40 -9.86
N ASP A 6 -7.81 -7.74 -9.14
CA ASP A 6 -9.00 -7.18 -9.73
C ASP A 6 -8.62 -6.03 -10.69
N LYS A 7 -9.24 -6.00 -11.87
CA LYS A 7 -8.97 -4.96 -12.86
C LYS A 7 -9.37 -3.58 -12.32
N ASP A 8 -10.42 -3.51 -11.52
CA ASP A 8 -10.90 -2.24 -10.98
C ASP A 8 -9.89 -1.64 -9.99
N LEU A 9 -9.20 -2.49 -9.20
CA LEU A 9 -8.13 -2.06 -8.31
C LEU A 9 -6.89 -1.59 -9.09
N VAL A 10 -6.56 -2.23 -10.21
CA VAL A 10 -5.46 -1.76 -11.07
C VAL A 10 -5.80 -0.43 -11.72
N ASN A 11 -7.05 -0.25 -12.17
CA ASN A 11 -7.50 1.01 -12.75
C ASN A 11 -7.49 2.15 -11.73
N GLN A 12 -7.88 1.88 -10.49
CA GLN A 12 -7.93 2.87 -9.41
C GLN A 12 -6.53 3.24 -8.91
N TYR A 13 -5.67 2.25 -8.64
CA TYR A 13 -4.40 2.46 -7.93
C TYR A 13 -3.17 2.38 -8.84
N GLY A 14 -3.35 2.15 -10.13
CA GLY A 14 -2.25 1.97 -11.09
C GLY A 14 -1.47 0.67 -10.90
N GLY A 15 -2.00 -0.27 -10.10
CA GLY A 15 -1.31 -1.47 -9.64
C GLY A 15 -0.58 -1.27 -8.30
N PHE A 16 0.25 -2.25 -7.93
CA PHE A 16 0.89 -2.31 -6.62
C PHE A 16 2.36 -2.74 -6.73
N VAL A 17 3.21 -2.12 -5.92
CA VAL A 17 4.60 -2.56 -5.69
C VAL A 17 4.62 -3.43 -4.45
N MET A 18 4.99 -4.70 -4.63
CA MET A 18 5.22 -5.62 -3.51
C MET A 18 6.62 -5.39 -2.93
N LYS A 19 6.71 -5.14 -1.62
CA LYS A 19 7.98 -4.98 -0.90
C LYS A 19 8.16 -6.10 0.11
N SER A 20 9.37 -6.63 0.20
CA SER A 20 9.78 -7.59 1.23
C SER A 20 10.01 -6.93 2.58
N SER A 21 10.16 -7.75 3.62
CA SER A 21 10.48 -7.30 4.98
C SER A 21 11.77 -6.48 5.07
N GLN A 22 12.74 -6.77 4.20
CA GLN A 22 13.99 -6.03 4.10
C GLN A 22 13.80 -4.63 3.52
N GLU A 23 12.81 -4.46 2.65
CA GLU A 23 12.53 -3.20 1.94
C GLU A 23 11.54 -2.30 2.69
N ASN A 24 10.62 -2.88 3.45
CA ASN A 24 9.61 -2.12 4.20
C ASN A 24 9.92 -2.00 5.70
N GLY A 25 10.88 -2.78 6.23
CA GLY A 25 11.21 -2.78 7.67
C GLY A 25 10.14 -3.41 8.57
N LEU A 26 9.17 -4.12 7.99
CA LEU A 26 8.06 -4.78 8.66
C LEU A 26 8.23 -6.30 8.62
N ASN A 27 7.55 -7.02 9.53
CA ASN A 27 7.56 -8.49 9.52
C ASN A 27 6.55 -9.04 8.48
N GLY A 28 6.88 -8.91 7.19
CA GLY A 28 6.08 -9.46 6.10
C GLY A 28 6.22 -8.71 4.77
N PHE A 29 5.35 -9.04 3.82
CA PHE A 29 5.23 -8.30 2.57
C PHE A 29 4.23 -7.15 2.71
N SER A 30 4.51 -6.02 2.05
CA SER A 30 3.55 -4.92 1.88
C SER A 30 3.25 -4.67 0.41
N LEU A 31 2.09 -4.08 0.13
CA LEU A 31 1.67 -3.66 -1.21
C LEU A 31 1.44 -2.16 -1.19
N ASP A 32 2.26 -1.42 -1.92
CA ASP A 32 2.13 0.03 -2.05
C ASP A 32 1.48 0.36 -3.40
N PRO A 33 0.40 1.16 -3.46
CA PRO A 33 -0.22 1.54 -4.73
C PRO A 33 0.73 2.42 -5.55
N VAL A 34 0.70 2.27 -6.88
CA VAL A 34 1.53 3.06 -7.81
C VAL A 34 1.03 4.50 -7.88
N PHE A 35 -0.29 4.67 -7.97
CA PHE A 35 -0.95 5.96 -7.79
C PHE A 35 -1.29 6.10 -6.32
N LYS A 36 -0.56 6.99 -5.66
CA LYS A 36 -1.00 7.52 -4.39
C LYS A 36 -1.99 8.63 -4.70
N GLU A 37 -3.18 8.56 -4.14
CA GLU A 37 -4.00 9.76 -4.03
C GLU A 37 -3.12 10.79 -3.30
N ASP A 38 -3.13 12.04 -3.75
CA ASP A 38 -2.49 13.12 -3.00
C ASP A 38 -3.15 13.08 -1.61
N ASP A 39 -2.44 12.55 -0.61
CA ASP A 39 -2.81 12.60 0.80
C ASP A 39 -2.80 14.07 1.23
N GLY A 40 -3.71 14.86 0.67
CA GLY A 40 -4.20 16.07 1.27
C GLY A 40 -4.80 15.67 2.60
N ASP A 41 -4.08 16.00 3.67
CA ASP A 41 -4.57 16.03 5.04
C ASP A 41 -4.71 14.67 5.77
N GLY A 42 -3.60 14.21 6.34
CA GLY A 42 -3.53 13.84 7.76
C GLY A 42 -4.18 12.52 8.24
N CYS A 43 -3.34 11.55 8.64
CA CYS A 43 -3.60 10.91 9.95
C CYS A 43 -3.19 11.89 11.06
N SER A 44 -4.06 12.87 11.34
CA SER A 44 -3.97 13.68 12.57
C SER A 44 -4.67 13.02 13.76
N THR A 45 -5.23 11.80 13.60
CA THR A 45 -6.04 11.13 14.62
C THR A 45 -5.49 9.79 15.09
N CYS A 46 -4.20 9.53 14.90
CA CYS A 46 -3.50 8.41 15.50
C CYS A 46 -3.16 8.74 16.97
N SER A 47 -4.18 9.04 17.79
CA SER A 47 -4.07 9.33 19.23
C SER A 47 -3.97 8.02 20.03
N GLY A 48 -2.78 7.42 20.05
CA GLY A 48 -2.43 6.36 20.99
C GLY A 48 -2.72 4.93 20.51
N CYS A 49 -1.64 4.19 20.26
CA CYS A 49 -1.65 2.73 20.36
C CYS A 49 -1.18 2.37 21.78
N HIS A 50 -2.03 1.68 22.54
CA HIS A 50 -1.65 0.87 23.70
C HIS A 50 -1.72 -0.59 23.26
#